data_AF-A0A975CD61-F1
#
_entry.id   AF-A0A975CD61-F1
#
_cell.length_a   1.000
_cell.length_b   1.000
_cell.length_c   1.000
_cell.angle_alpha   90.00
_cell.angle_beta   90.00
_cell.angle_gamma   90.00
#
_symmetry.space_group_name_H-M   'P 1'
#
loop_
_entity.id
_entity.type
_entity.pdbx_description
1 polymer ?
#
loop_
_entity_poly.entity_id
_entity_poly.type
_entity_poly.pdbx_seq_one_letter_code
_entity_poly.pdbx_strand_id
1 'polypeptide(L)'
;MHISKKLTFQRTGWLLIIGIIFIAATLRAPLTSVGPIIAPLRDDLGIPNSVAGFVTTIPLLAFALISPLVPKVSSRFGMEVTLFLSLCLLTAGIVLRSAGSITLLFTGTFLIGVAISFGNVLLPAILKLSFPLHIGLMTGIYSVSMNISATFASGLSVPILEKTAYGWQGALGIWAILTGLAILIWLPQLKRGKDNKSSIPSSSAKRPASLWRSPIAWGVTLFMGLQSLLFYTTSAWLPEVLKSQGLDAGQAGWMLSLLQIAQLPMTFIIPIVAGKLKDQRLIVAIVVLLYLIGYGGILLDGSSLVPLWMIITGIAGGASFGLAMMFFTLRTHTPMEAAELSGMAQSVGYLLAAIGPVLFGTLHDLTNSWTASLIVLLIVSFIIFLSGMKAGKNEYVQGKRYN
;
A
#
# COMPACT_ATOMS: atom_id res chain seq x y z
N MET A 1 -17.15 33.50 12.81
CA MET A 1 -16.63 32.32 13.52
C MET A 1 -15.32 31.90 12.84
N HIS A 2 -14.18 32.37 13.36
CA HIS A 2 -12.87 32.08 12.77
C HIS A 2 -12.47 30.63 13.06
N ILE A 3 -12.63 29.74 12.07
CA ILE A 3 -12.09 28.39 12.13
C ILE A 3 -10.57 28.51 12.04
N SER A 4 -9.90 28.40 13.18
CA SER A 4 -8.44 28.41 13.28
C SER A 4 -7.84 27.33 12.37
N LYS A 5 -6.98 27.75 11.43
CA LYS A 5 -6.14 26.88 10.57
C LYS A 5 -4.90 26.34 11.30
N LYS A 6 -4.68 26.68 12.58
CA LYS A 6 -3.53 26.18 13.36
C LYS A 6 -3.91 24.86 14.03
N LEU A 7 -3.06 23.84 13.89
CA LEU A 7 -3.17 22.58 14.61
C LEU A 7 -2.93 22.80 16.13
N THR A 8 -3.95 23.23 16.86
CA THR A 8 -3.94 23.20 18.33
C THR A 8 -4.25 21.79 18.80
N PHE A 9 -3.22 20.93 18.83
CA PHE A 9 -3.36 19.59 19.36
C PHE A 9 -3.35 19.57 20.89
N GLN A 10 -4.47 19.18 21.49
CA GLN A 10 -4.46 18.62 22.84
C GLN A 10 -3.61 17.32 22.84
N ARG A 11 -2.99 16.96 23.99
CA ARG A 11 -2.15 15.75 24.16
C ARG A 11 -2.71 14.50 23.46
N THR A 12 -4.03 14.32 23.50
CA THR A 12 -4.76 13.19 22.92
C THR A 12 -4.64 13.08 21.39
N GLY A 13 -4.51 14.19 20.67
CA GLY A 13 -4.40 14.13 19.20
C GLY A 13 -2.99 13.86 18.71
N TRP A 14 -1.95 14.26 19.45
CA TRP A 14 -0.57 13.83 19.19
C TRP A 14 -0.42 12.31 19.35
N LEU A 15 -1.00 11.74 20.41
CA LEU A 15 -1.02 10.28 20.61
C LEU A 15 -1.69 9.53 19.45
N LEU A 16 -2.76 10.09 18.87
CA LEU A 16 -3.41 9.50 17.70
C LEU A 16 -2.52 9.53 16.46
N ILE A 17 -1.82 10.65 16.19
CA ILE A 17 -0.87 10.73 15.08
C ILE A 17 0.26 9.71 15.25
N ILE A 18 0.87 9.65 16.43
CA ILE A 18 1.94 8.70 16.72
C ILE A 18 1.43 7.26 16.55
N GLY A 19 0.21 6.97 17.04
CA GLY A 19 -0.44 5.68 16.81
C GLY A 19 -0.61 5.34 15.34
N ILE A 20 -1.08 6.28 14.52
CA ILE A 20 -1.22 6.09 13.07
C ILE A 20 0.13 5.84 12.40
N ILE A 21 1.18 6.57 12.79
CA ILE A 21 2.55 6.38 12.28
C ILE A 21 3.03 4.96 12.59
N PHE A 22 2.92 4.52 13.85
CA PHE A 22 3.35 3.19 14.25
C PHE A 22 2.55 2.08 13.56
N ILE A 23 1.22 2.23 13.48
CA ILE A 23 0.38 1.29 12.73
C ILE A 23 0.84 1.23 11.28
N ALA A 24 0.97 2.38 10.61
CA ALA A 24 1.41 2.45 9.22
C ALA A 24 2.76 1.76 9.01
N ALA A 25 3.74 1.96 9.89
CA ALA A 25 5.02 1.26 9.84
C ALA A 25 4.85 -0.28 9.90
N THR A 26 3.95 -0.79 10.75
CA THR A 26 3.67 -2.24 10.85
C THR A 26 2.99 -2.83 9.61
N LEU A 27 2.33 -2.01 8.77
CA LEU A 27 1.65 -2.49 7.56
C LEU A 27 2.60 -2.84 6.42
N ARG A 28 3.87 -2.43 6.50
CA ARG A 28 4.83 -2.64 5.42
C ARG A 28 6.05 -3.44 5.84
N ALA A 29 6.62 -3.19 7.02
CA ALA A 29 7.86 -3.84 7.46
C ALA A 29 7.83 -5.39 7.47
N PRO A 30 6.76 -6.07 7.94
CA PRO A 30 6.70 -7.55 7.93
C PRO A 30 6.62 -8.17 6.53
N LEU A 31 6.25 -7.38 5.50
CA LEU A 31 6.14 -7.84 4.12
C LEU A 31 7.44 -7.65 3.35
N THR A 32 8.17 -6.57 3.59
CA THR A 32 9.38 -6.25 2.82
C THR A 32 10.66 -6.82 3.42
N SER A 33 10.65 -7.22 4.69
CA SER A 33 11.77 -7.97 5.32
C SER A 33 12.03 -9.33 4.68
N VAL A 34 11.04 -9.89 3.98
CA VAL A 34 11.08 -11.22 3.39
C VAL A 34 12.01 -11.29 2.18
N GLY A 35 11.98 -10.25 1.34
CA GLY A 35 12.65 -10.24 0.04
C GLY A 35 14.14 -10.55 0.13
N PRO A 36 14.92 -9.81 0.96
CA PRO A 36 16.37 -10.00 1.06
C PRO A 36 16.80 -11.36 1.63
N ILE A 37 15.93 -12.04 2.37
CA ILE A 37 16.25 -13.29 3.07
C ILE A 37 15.51 -14.50 2.48
N ILE A 38 14.85 -14.35 1.33
CA ILE A 38 14.03 -15.40 0.71
C ILE A 38 14.89 -16.63 0.35
N ALA A 39 16.10 -16.42 -0.18
CA ALA A 39 17.00 -17.51 -0.57
C ALA A 39 17.56 -18.26 0.65
N PRO A 40 18.14 -17.59 1.67
CA PRO A 40 18.53 -18.25 2.92
C PRO A 40 17.38 -19.01 3.61
N LEU A 41 16.19 -18.42 3.65
CA LEU A 41 14.98 -19.06 4.20
C LEU A 41 14.58 -20.31 3.41
N ARG A 42 14.66 -20.24 2.07
CA ARG A 42 14.35 -21.34 1.16
C ARG A 42 15.31 -22.51 1.38
N ASP A 43 16.60 -22.21 1.47
CA ASP A 43 17.67 -23.20 1.59
C ASP A 43 17.62 -23.92 2.95
N ASP A 44 17.34 -23.19 4.03
CA ASP A 44 17.18 -23.77 5.37
C ASP A 44 15.93 -24.66 5.49
N LEU A 45 14.82 -24.27 4.86
CA LEU A 45 13.57 -25.03 4.88
C LEU A 45 13.50 -26.13 3.79
N GLY A 46 14.48 -26.21 2.90
CA GLY A 46 14.50 -27.16 1.79
C GLY A 46 13.31 -27.03 0.82
N ILE A 47 12.72 -25.84 0.70
CA ILE A 47 11.54 -25.60 -0.16
C ILE A 47 11.95 -25.16 -1.57
N PRO A 48 11.23 -25.51 -2.63
CA PRO A 48 11.54 -25.03 -3.98
C PRO A 48 11.18 -23.54 -4.16
N ASN A 49 11.75 -22.90 -5.19
CA ASN A 49 11.48 -21.48 -5.52
C ASN A 49 10.00 -21.15 -5.71
N SER A 50 9.24 -22.05 -6.33
CA SER A 50 7.80 -21.91 -6.51
C SER A 50 7.06 -21.81 -5.17
N VAL A 51 7.48 -22.60 -4.18
CA VAL A 51 6.91 -22.61 -2.82
C VAL A 51 7.35 -21.37 -2.04
N ALA A 52 8.61 -20.95 -2.15
CA ALA A 52 9.11 -19.73 -1.54
C ALA A 52 8.39 -18.47 -2.06
N GLY A 53 8.03 -18.44 -3.36
CA GLY A 53 7.24 -17.36 -3.96
C GLY A 53 5.89 -17.13 -3.28
N PHE A 54 5.23 -18.19 -2.79
CA PHE A 54 3.97 -18.04 -2.06
C PHE A 54 4.10 -17.21 -0.78
N VAL A 55 5.27 -17.14 -0.17
CA VAL A 55 5.51 -16.33 1.05
C VAL A 55 5.26 -14.84 0.77
N THR A 56 5.48 -14.37 -0.46
CA THR A 56 5.21 -12.97 -0.85
C THR A 56 3.83 -12.79 -1.48
N THR A 57 3.24 -13.84 -2.07
CA THR A 57 1.91 -13.80 -2.70
C THR A 57 0.76 -13.97 -1.70
N ILE A 58 0.91 -14.81 -0.68
CA ILE A 58 -0.15 -15.11 0.31
C ILE A 58 -0.71 -13.85 0.97
N PRO A 59 0.09 -12.86 1.39
CA PRO A 59 -0.45 -11.63 1.97
C PRO A 59 -1.37 -10.87 1.00
N LEU A 60 -1.03 -10.83 -0.30
CA LEU A 60 -1.85 -10.17 -1.32
C LEU A 60 -3.18 -10.91 -1.53
N LEU A 61 -3.16 -12.25 -1.53
CA LEU A 61 -4.37 -13.06 -1.59
C LEU A 61 -5.24 -12.89 -0.34
N ALA A 62 -4.62 -12.81 0.85
CA ALA A 62 -5.34 -12.50 2.08
C ALA A 62 -5.97 -11.09 2.01
N PHE A 63 -5.27 -10.09 1.47
CA PHE A 63 -5.85 -8.75 1.26
C PHE A 63 -7.06 -8.83 0.33
N ALA A 64 -6.93 -9.54 -0.78
CA ALA A 64 -8.00 -9.74 -1.75
C ALA A 64 -9.26 -10.30 -1.09
N LEU A 65 -9.12 -11.35 -0.29
CA LEU A 65 -10.23 -12.08 0.32
C LEU A 65 -10.84 -11.35 1.53
N ILE A 66 -10.01 -10.71 2.35
CA ILE A 66 -10.43 -10.16 3.66
C ILE A 66 -10.88 -8.71 3.57
N SER A 67 -10.31 -7.89 2.68
CA SER A 67 -10.60 -6.44 2.60
C SER A 67 -12.11 -6.09 2.50
N PRO A 68 -12.96 -6.84 1.78
CA PRO A 68 -14.41 -6.56 1.74
C PRO A 68 -15.15 -6.86 3.07
N LEU A 69 -14.56 -7.68 3.95
CA LEU A 69 -15.12 -8.04 5.25
C LEU A 69 -14.76 -7.01 6.33
N VAL A 70 -13.64 -6.30 6.16
CA VAL A 70 -13.14 -5.32 7.14
C VAL A 70 -14.18 -4.26 7.53
N PRO A 71 -14.91 -3.60 6.60
CA PRO A 71 -15.91 -2.60 6.97
C PRO A 71 -17.03 -3.20 7.84
N LYS A 72 -17.47 -4.42 7.55
CA LYS A 72 -18.54 -5.11 8.32
C LYS A 72 -18.10 -5.42 9.75
N VAL A 73 -16.84 -5.84 9.93
CA VAL A 73 -16.27 -6.08 11.26
C VAL A 73 -16.13 -4.75 12.00
N SER A 74 -15.61 -3.73 11.32
CA SER A 74 -15.39 -2.41 11.89
C SER A 74 -16.66 -1.68 12.28
N SER A 75 -17.78 -1.87 11.56
CA SER A 75 -19.05 -1.26 11.94
C SER A 75 -19.67 -1.91 13.18
N ARG A 76 -19.35 -3.19 13.44
CA ARG A 76 -19.83 -3.92 14.63
C ARG A 76 -18.99 -3.61 15.88
N PHE A 77 -17.67 -3.61 15.76
CA PHE A 77 -16.77 -3.47 16.92
C PHE A 77 -16.23 -2.04 17.12
N GLY A 78 -16.29 -1.19 16.09
CA GLY A 78 -15.64 0.13 16.04
C GLY A 78 -14.26 0.05 15.40
N MET A 79 -13.82 1.14 14.76
CA MET A 79 -12.53 1.20 14.03
C MET A 79 -11.34 1.00 14.96
N GLU A 80 -11.35 1.63 16.14
CA GLU A 80 -10.25 1.62 17.09
C GLU A 80 -10.01 0.21 17.67
N VAL A 81 -11.08 -0.47 18.07
CA VAL A 81 -11.04 -1.85 18.59
C VAL A 81 -10.62 -2.82 17.49
N THR A 82 -11.15 -2.65 16.28
CA THR A 82 -10.82 -3.53 15.15
C THR A 82 -9.34 -3.41 14.78
N LEU A 83 -8.78 -2.20 14.75
CA LEU A 83 -7.35 -2.02 14.54
C LEU A 83 -6.52 -2.63 15.66
N PHE A 84 -6.90 -2.44 16.92
CA PHE A 84 -6.20 -3.06 18.04
C PHE A 84 -6.15 -4.59 17.92
N LEU A 85 -7.30 -5.23 17.65
CA LEU A 85 -7.37 -6.68 17.44
C LEU A 85 -6.52 -7.11 16.24
N SER A 86 -6.50 -6.33 15.16
CA SER A 86 -5.63 -6.61 14.02
C SER A 86 -4.14 -6.50 14.37
N LEU A 87 -3.73 -5.58 15.23
CA LEU A 87 -2.34 -5.50 15.69
C LEU A 87 -1.97 -6.71 16.54
N CYS A 88 -2.85 -7.16 17.44
CA CYS A 88 -2.64 -8.40 18.19
C CYS A 88 -2.51 -9.61 17.24
N LEU A 89 -3.37 -9.70 16.22
CA LEU A 89 -3.30 -10.73 15.19
C LEU A 89 -2.00 -10.64 14.38
N LEU A 90 -1.54 -9.42 14.08
CA LEU A 90 -0.28 -9.18 13.37
C LEU A 90 0.90 -9.67 14.19
N THR A 91 0.97 -9.33 15.49
CA THR A 91 2.01 -9.83 16.38
C THR A 91 2.01 -11.36 16.45
N ALA A 92 0.84 -11.98 16.61
CA ALA A 92 0.72 -13.44 16.60
C ALA A 92 1.20 -14.03 15.28
N GLY A 93 0.79 -13.44 14.14
CA GLY A 93 1.22 -13.86 12.81
C GLY A 93 2.74 -13.77 12.61
N ILE A 94 3.38 -12.69 13.09
CA ILE A 94 4.84 -12.52 13.03
C ILE A 94 5.56 -13.58 13.87
N VAL A 95 5.08 -13.82 15.10
CA VAL A 95 5.66 -14.83 16.01
C VAL A 95 5.51 -16.23 15.42
N LEU A 96 4.31 -16.60 14.96
CA LEU A 96 4.08 -17.90 14.31
C LEU A 96 4.97 -18.06 13.09
N ARG A 97 5.02 -17.05 12.22
CA ARG A 97 5.80 -17.09 10.99
C ARG A 97 7.29 -17.32 11.24
N SER A 98 7.81 -16.78 12.34
CA SER A 98 9.22 -16.79 12.68
C SER A 98 9.63 -18.01 13.51
N ALA A 99 8.73 -18.98 13.73
CA ALA A 99 8.96 -20.13 14.60
C ALA A 99 9.76 -21.29 13.96
N GLY A 100 10.16 -21.18 12.69
CA GLY A 100 11.08 -22.13 12.05
C GLY A 100 10.46 -23.33 11.34
N SER A 101 9.13 -23.51 11.38
CA SER A 101 8.44 -24.59 10.65
C SER A 101 7.78 -24.07 9.36
N ILE A 102 7.81 -24.86 8.29
CA ILE A 102 7.15 -24.55 7.00
C ILE A 102 5.65 -24.25 7.20
N THR A 103 4.95 -25.07 7.99
CA THR A 103 3.52 -24.87 8.26
C THR A 103 3.25 -23.57 9.00
N LEU A 104 4.11 -23.26 9.98
CA LEU A 104 4.00 -22.03 10.78
C LEU A 104 4.39 -20.79 9.97
N LEU A 105 5.36 -20.91 9.06
CA LEU A 105 5.74 -19.87 8.10
C LEU A 105 4.52 -19.46 7.27
N PHE A 106 3.85 -20.42 6.62
CA PHE A 106 2.71 -20.12 5.75
C PHE A 106 1.47 -19.66 6.53
N THR A 107 1.16 -20.32 7.64
CA THR A 107 0.03 -19.93 8.51
C THR A 107 0.24 -18.52 9.07
N GLY A 108 1.43 -18.23 9.60
CA GLY A 108 1.80 -16.91 10.09
C GLY A 108 1.77 -15.85 9.00
N THR A 109 2.29 -16.16 7.80
CA THR A 109 2.22 -15.27 6.63
C THR A 109 0.77 -14.94 6.25
N PHE A 110 -0.13 -15.93 6.26
CA PHE A 110 -1.55 -15.70 6.04
C PHE A 110 -2.16 -14.79 7.11
N LEU A 111 -1.87 -15.04 8.40
CA LEU A 111 -2.36 -14.18 9.50
C LEU A 111 -1.84 -12.74 9.41
N ILE A 112 -0.57 -12.55 9.01
CA ILE A 112 0.01 -11.23 8.73
C ILE A 112 -0.79 -10.54 7.62
N GLY A 113 -1.09 -11.26 6.53
CA GLY A 113 -1.93 -10.77 5.44
C GLY A 113 -3.32 -10.34 5.91
N VAL A 114 -4.00 -11.20 6.69
CA VAL A 114 -5.31 -10.89 7.28
C VAL A 114 -5.21 -9.61 8.12
N ALA A 115 -4.25 -9.53 9.04
CA ALA A 115 -4.10 -8.41 9.95
C ALA A 115 -3.79 -7.08 9.23
N ILE A 116 -2.85 -7.08 8.29
CA ILE A 116 -2.47 -5.87 7.54
C ILE A 116 -3.63 -5.35 6.67
N SER A 117 -4.51 -6.24 6.17
CA SER A 117 -5.70 -5.83 5.41
C SER A 117 -6.62 -4.91 6.21
N PHE A 118 -6.79 -5.18 7.52
CA PHE A 118 -7.57 -4.31 8.40
C PHE A 118 -6.93 -2.92 8.50
N GLY A 119 -5.62 -2.86 8.68
CA GLY A 119 -4.86 -1.61 8.74
C GLY A 119 -5.01 -0.77 7.47
N ASN A 120 -4.75 -1.36 6.31
CA ASN A 120 -4.81 -0.64 5.05
C ASN A 120 -6.24 -0.14 4.75
N VAL A 121 -7.28 -0.90 5.12
CA VAL A 121 -8.67 -0.51 4.87
C VAL A 121 -9.14 0.59 5.83
N LEU A 122 -8.76 0.50 7.11
CA LEU A 122 -9.29 1.40 8.15
C LEU A 122 -8.50 2.69 8.35
N LEU A 123 -7.20 2.74 8.02
CA LEU A 123 -6.40 3.96 8.17
C LEU A 123 -7.01 5.16 7.41
N PRO A 124 -7.37 5.06 6.10
CA PRO A 124 -8.01 6.17 5.39
C PRO A 124 -9.31 6.64 6.05
N ALA A 125 -10.10 5.71 6.61
CA ALA A 125 -11.34 6.03 7.31
C ALA A 125 -11.09 6.79 8.62
N ILE A 126 -10.09 6.38 9.41
CA ILE A 126 -9.70 7.08 10.65
C ILE A 126 -9.16 8.47 10.35
N LEU A 127 -8.37 8.64 9.30
CA LEU A 127 -7.88 9.95 8.88
C LEU A 127 -9.02 10.89 8.52
N LYS A 128 -10.01 10.37 7.79
CA LYS A 128 -11.21 11.13 7.44
C LYS A 128 -12.03 11.52 8.67
N LEU A 129 -12.18 10.60 9.63
CA LEU A 129 -12.91 10.86 10.87
C LEU A 129 -12.19 11.89 11.75
N SER A 130 -10.88 11.73 11.92
CA SER A 130 -10.10 12.43 12.96
C SER A 130 -9.45 13.72 12.45
N PHE A 131 -9.17 13.81 11.15
CA PHE A 131 -8.42 14.92 10.54
C PHE A 131 -9.09 15.44 9.26
N PRO A 132 -10.40 15.78 9.26
CA PRO A 132 -11.13 16.16 8.05
C PRO A 132 -10.55 17.40 7.34
N LEU A 133 -9.87 18.29 8.07
CA LEU A 133 -9.23 19.49 7.52
C LEU A 133 -7.78 19.25 7.04
N HIS A 134 -7.16 18.13 7.41
CA HIS A 134 -5.74 17.86 7.17
C HIS A 134 -5.50 16.47 6.55
N ILE A 135 -6.50 15.93 5.84
CA ILE A 135 -6.46 14.57 5.29
C ILE A 135 -5.22 14.36 4.41
N GLY A 136 -4.93 15.28 3.48
CA GLY A 136 -3.78 15.18 2.59
C GLY A 136 -2.43 15.11 3.33
N LEU A 137 -2.25 15.92 4.38
CA LEU A 137 -1.03 15.90 5.20
C LEU A 137 -0.90 14.58 5.95
N MET A 138 -1.97 14.12 6.59
CA MET A 138 -1.93 12.86 7.34
C MET A 138 -1.71 11.67 6.40
N THR A 139 -2.30 11.69 5.20
CA THR A 139 -2.08 10.66 4.17
C THR A 139 -0.62 10.60 3.76
N GLY A 140 0.01 11.76 3.55
CA GLY A 140 1.45 11.85 3.30
C GLY A 140 2.27 11.27 4.46
N ILE A 141 1.99 11.70 5.70
CA ILE A 141 2.75 11.27 6.90
C ILE A 141 2.73 9.75 7.07
N TYR A 142 1.56 9.11 7.00
CA TYR A 142 1.49 7.66 7.17
C TYR A 142 2.12 6.92 5.98
N SER A 143 1.98 7.44 4.75
CA SER A 143 2.61 6.84 3.56
C SER A 143 4.14 6.86 3.65
N VAL A 144 4.71 7.97 4.13
CA VAL A 144 6.16 8.06 4.39
C VAL A 144 6.57 7.08 5.48
N SER A 145 5.80 6.98 6.56
CA SER A 145 6.07 6.02 7.63
C SER A 145 6.09 4.57 7.13
N MET A 146 5.13 4.18 6.28
CA MET A 146 5.12 2.85 5.64
C MET A 146 6.41 2.63 4.85
N ASN A 147 6.81 3.57 4.00
CA ASN A 147 7.98 3.39 3.15
C ASN A 147 9.30 3.38 3.92
N ILE A 148 9.47 4.28 4.90
CA ILE A 148 10.65 4.27 5.78
C ILE A 148 10.77 2.93 6.50
N SER A 149 9.67 2.42 7.05
CA SER A 149 9.67 1.10 7.70
C SER A 149 10.02 -0.03 6.72
N ALA A 150 9.62 0.10 5.45
CA ALA A 150 9.94 -0.86 4.41
C ALA A 150 11.43 -0.90 4.12
N THR A 151 12.04 0.28 4.00
CA THR A 151 13.48 0.47 3.77
C THR A 151 14.29 -0.10 4.93
N PHE A 152 13.92 0.23 6.18
CA PHE A 152 14.57 -0.36 7.35
C PHE A 152 14.37 -1.88 7.40
N ALA A 153 13.18 -2.37 7.05
CA ALA A 153 12.93 -3.80 7.00
C ALA A 153 13.79 -4.54 6.00
N SER A 154 13.92 -4.02 4.78
CA SER A 154 14.81 -4.62 3.79
C SER A 154 16.28 -4.52 4.22
N GLY A 155 16.73 -3.32 4.62
CA GLY A 155 18.13 -3.04 4.93
C GLY A 155 18.66 -3.72 6.20
N LEU A 156 17.82 -3.90 7.22
CA LEU A 156 18.22 -4.58 8.45
C LEU A 156 18.12 -6.11 8.37
N SER A 157 17.39 -6.66 7.39
CA SER A 157 17.16 -8.12 7.33
C SER A 157 18.44 -8.93 7.10
N VAL A 158 19.33 -8.49 6.19
CA VAL A 158 20.60 -9.19 5.92
C VAL A 158 21.58 -9.07 7.10
N PRO A 159 21.84 -7.88 7.68
CA PRO A 159 22.67 -7.78 8.87
C PRO A 159 22.15 -8.60 10.06
N ILE A 160 20.82 -8.68 10.27
CA ILE A 160 20.26 -9.50 11.35
C ILE A 160 20.47 -10.99 11.05
N LEU A 161 20.22 -11.42 9.82
CA LEU A 161 20.46 -12.79 9.37
C LEU A 161 21.91 -13.23 9.64
N GLU A 162 22.89 -12.41 9.25
CA GLU A 162 24.32 -12.76 9.33
C GLU A 162 24.91 -12.58 10.73
N LYS A 163 24.48 -11.57 11.50
CA LYS A 163 25.12 -11.18 12.76
C LYS A 163 24.40 -11.70 14.01
N THR A 164 23.20 -12.28 13.88
CA THR A 164 22.47 -12.83 15.02
C THR A 164 22.37 -14.34 14.93
N ALA A 165 22.44 -15.02 16.08
CA ALA A 165 22.29 -16.48 16.15
C ALA A 165 20.89 -16.98 15.72
N TYR A 166 19.92 -16.06 15.56
CA TYR A 166 18.54 -16.38 15.18
C TYR A 166 18.31 -16.39 13.66
N GLY A 167 19.34 -16.08 12.84
CA GLY A 167 19.26 -16.17 11.39
C GLY A 167 18.03 -15.49 10.77
N TRP A 168 17.37 -16.17 9.82
CA TRP A 168 16.19 -15.65 9.13
C TRP A 168 14.98 -15.51 10.07
N GLN A 169 14.90 -16.34 11.11
CA GLN A 169 13.83 -16.28 12.11
C GLN A 169 13.91 -14.97 12.90
N GLY A 170 15.12 -14.55 13.29
CA GLY A 170 15.35 -13.26 13.94
C GLY A 170 15.01 -12.08 13.03
N ALA A 171 15.42 -12.15 11.76
CA ALA A 171 15.14 -11.11 10.76
C ALA A 171 13.64 -10.88 10.53
N LEU A 172 12.83 -11.94 10.56
CA LEU A 172 11.37 -11.85 10.49
C LEU A 172 10.74 -11.46 11.84
N GLY A 173 11.23 -12.02 12.95
CA GLY A 173 10.64 -11.90 14.27
C GLY A 173 10.80 -10.52 14.92
N ILE A 174 11.86 -9.77 14.58
CA ILE A 174 12.15 -8.45 15.18
C ILE A 174 11.00 -7.46 15.01
N TRP A 175 10.19 -7.60 13.95
CA TRP A 175 9.05 -6.72 13.66
C TRP A 175 7.87 -6.92 14.63
N ALA A 176 7.88 -7.99 15.44
CA ALA A 176 6.96 -8.14 16.56
C ALA A 176 7.17 -7.04 17.61
N ILE A 177 8.40 -6.53 17.78
CA ILE A 177 8.71 -5.42 18.68
C ILE A 177 8.01 -4.14 18.20
N LEU A 178 8.15 -3.82 16.91
CA LEU A 178 7.48 -2.65 16.31
C LEU A 178 5.96 -2.74 16.47
N THR A 179 5.40 -3.94 16.26
CA THR A 179 3.96 -4.18 16.42
C THR A 179 3.53 -4.07 17.88
N GLY A 180 4.33 -4.58 18.82
CA GLY A 180 4.11 -4.42 20.26
C GLY A 180 4.11 -2.95 20.69
N LEU A 181 5.05 -2.15 20.18
CA LEU A 181 5.07 -0.70 20.42
C LEU A 181 3.81 -0.03 19.85
N ALA A 182 3.39 -0.42 18.64
CA ALA A 182 2.14 0.08 18.05
C ALA A 182 0.92 -0.24 18.91
N ILE A 183 0.83 -1.46 19.46
CA ILE A 183 -0.23 -1.88 20.40
C ILE A 183 -0.24 -0.98 21.63
N LEU A 184 0.91 -0.78 22.27
CA LEU A 184 1.02 0.05 23.49
C LEU A 184 0.59 1.50 23.24
N ILE A 185 1.02 2.07 22.12
CA ILE A 185 0.67 3.44 21.72
C ILE A 185 -0.81 3.56 21.35
N TRP A 186 -1.44 2.47 20.88
CA TRP A 186 -2.85 2.42 20.47
C TRP A 186 -3.84 2.09 21.61
N LEU A 187 -3.36 1.59 22.76
CA LEU A 187 -4.21 1.29 23.92
C LEU A 187 -5.08 2.47 24.41
N PRO A 188 -4.56 3.71 24.52
CA PRO A 188 -5.36 4.86 24.94
C PRO A 188 -6.56 5.16 24.04
N GLN A 189 -6.47 4.85 22.75
CA GLN A 189 -7.48 5.15 21.73
C GLN A 189 -8.71 4.26 21.88
N LEU A 190 -8.58 3.09 22.53
CA LEU A 190 -9.71 2.21 22.87
C LEU A 190 -10.73 2.88 23.80
N LYS A 191 -10.28 3.76 24.69
CA LYS A 191 -11.16 4.50 25.61
C LYS A 191 -11.95 5.59 24.88
N ARG A 192 -11.32 6.26 23.91
CA ARG A 192 -11.92 7.34 23.10
C ARG A 192 -13.07 6.85 22.22
N GLY A 193 -12.99 5.60 21.73
CA GLY A 193 -14.07 4.97 20.96
C GLY A 193 -15.36 4.74 21.76
N LYS A 194 -15.31 4.76 23.10
CA LYS A 194 -16.51 4.68 23.95
C LYS A 194 -17.21 6.04 24.10
N ASP A 195 -16.45 7.12 24.21
CA ASP A 195 -17.00 8.48 24.41
C ASP A 195 -17.67 9.04 23.13
N ASN A 196 -17.19 8.64 21.95
CA ASN A 196 -17.76 9.04 20.65
C ASN A 196 -18.95 8.19 20.18
N LYS A 197 -19.33 7.11 20.89
CA LYS A 197 -20.54 6.32 20.58
C LYS A 197 -21.84 7.07 20.89
N SER A 198 -21.76 8.15 21.66
CA SER A 198 -22.92 8.92 22.15
C SER A 198 -23.54 9.88 21.12
N SER A 199 -23.02 9.97 19.89
CA SER A 199 -23.44 10.97 18.90
C SER A 199 -23.78 10.44 17.51
N ILE A 200 -23.90 9.13 17.33
CA ILE A 200 -24.46 8.57 16.09
C ILE A 200 -25.97 8.39 16.32
N PRO A 201 -26.84 9.21 15.74
CA PRO A 201 -28.26 8.92 15.77
C PRO A 201 -28.45 7.56 15.11
N SER A 202 -29.07 6.63 15.81
CA SER A 202 -29.67 5.43 15.25
C SER A 202 -30.87 5.84 14.38
N SER A 203 -30.63 6.65 13.35
CA SER A 203 -31.60 6.83 12.29
C SER A 203 -31.32 5.79 11.22
N SER A 204 -32.39 5.21 10.74
CA SER A 204 -32.49 4.29 9.61
C SER A 204 -31.92 4.87 8.30
N ALA A 205 -30.61 5.17 8.26
CA ALA A 205 -29.93 5.55 7.05
C ALA A 205 -30.07 4.39 6.07
N LYS A 206 -30.87 4.62 5.02
CA LYS A 206 -31.09 3.68 3.91
C LYS A 206 -29.76 3.02 3.57
N ARG A 207 -29.74 1.68 3.46
CA ARG A 207 -28.54 0.92 3.06
C ARG A 207 -27.87 1.68 1.91
N PRO A 208 -26.62 2.14 2.08
CA PRO A 208 -25.93 2.86 1.03
C PRO A 208 -26.05 2.07 -0.28
N ALA A 209 -26.35 2.76 -1.39
CA ALA A 209 -26.36 2.12 -2.70
C ALA A 209 -25.01 1.40 -2.89
N SER A 210 -25.05 0.12 -3.28
CA SER A 210 -23.86 -0.73 -3.33
C SER A 210 -22.75 -0.04 -4.11
N LEU A 211 -21.59 0.17 -3.47
CA LEU A 211 -20.40 0.77 -4.10
C LEU A 211 -19.99 0.02 -5.38
N TRP A 212 -20.30 -1.27 -5.45
CA TRP A 212 -20.07 -2.13 -6.62
C TRP A 212 -20.81 -1.68 -7.88
N ARG A 213 -21.85 -0.86 -7.75
CA ARG A 213 -22.55 -0.24 -8.89
C ARG A 213 -22.03 1.15 -9.21
N SER A 214 -21.19 1.73 -8.36
CA SER A 214 -20.72 3.11 -8.52
C SER A 214 -19.61 3.19 -9.58
N PRO A 215 -19.81 3.97 -10.65
CA PRO A 215 -18.81 4.13 -11.70
C PRO A 215 -17.52 4.79 -11.16
N ILE A 216 -17.62 5.67 -10.17
CA ILE A 216 -16.47 6.32 -9.52
C ILE A 216 -15.71 5.32 -8.65
N ALA A 217 -16.41 4.47 -7.90
CA ALA A 217 -15.76 3.44 -7.08
C ALA A 217 -14.93 2.47 -7.94
N TRP A 218 -15.44 2.07 -9.11
CA TRP A 218 -14.67 1.30 -10.09
C TRP A 218 -13.49 2.08 -10.68
N GLY A 219 -13.65 3.39 -10.93
CA GLY A 219 -12.54 4.25 -11.36
C GLY A 219 -11.40 4.25 -10.34
N VAL A 220 -11.72 4.43 -9.05
CA VAL A 220 -10.75 4.40 -7.94
C VAL A 220 -10.12 3.01 -7.80
N THR A 221 -10.94 1.96 -7.90
CA THR A 221 -10.50 0.55 -7.78
C THR A 221 -9.53 0.17 -8.90
N LEU A 222 -9.86 0.47 -10.16
CA LEU A 222 -8.99 0.21 -11.29
C LEU A 222 -7.72 1.06 -11.22
N PHE A 223 -7.82 2.33 -10.87
CA PHE A 223 -6.65 3.19 -10.70
C PHE A 223 -5.69 2.63 -9.65
N MET A 224 -6.21 2.23 -8.48
CA MET A 224 -5.43 1.62 -7.41
C MET A 224 -4.81 0.28 -7.84
N GLY A 225 -5.58 -0.61 -8.47
CA GLY A 225 -5.08 -1.91 -8.90
C GLY A 225 -4.01 -1.83 -9.98
N LEU A 226 -4.22 -0.98 -10.98
CA LEU A 226 -3.28 -0.82 -12.10
C LEU A 226 -1.98 -0.13 -11.67
N GLN A 227 -2.02 0.87 -10.78
CA GLN A 227 -0.76 1.42 -10.26
C GLN A 227 0.00 0.38 -9.42
N SER A 228 -0.72 -0.47 -8.65
CA SER A 228 -0.09 -1.54 -7.89
C SER A 228 0.50 -2.60 -8.82
N LEU A 229 -0.19 -2.91 -9.93
CA LEU A 229 0.32 -3.77 -10.99
C LEU A 229 1.66 -3.23 -11.52
N LEU A 230 1.73 -1.95 -11.89
CA LEU A 230 2.97 -1.32 -12.34
C LEU A 230 4.06 -1.44 -11.27
N PHE A 231 3.75 -1.12 -10.01
CA PHE A 231 4.72 -1.17 -8.92
C PHE A 231 5.32 -2.57 -8.71
N TYR A 232 4.47 -3.60 -8.57
CA TYR A 232 4.95 -4.96 -8.31
C TYR A 232 5.67 -5.56 -9.53
N THR A 233 5.16 -5.30 -10.74
CA THR A 233 5.78 -5.80 -11.98
C THR A 233 7.16 -5.19 -12.18
N THR A 234 7.26 -3.87 -12.06
CA THR A 234 8.54 -3.16 -12.17
C THR A 234 9.50 -3.57 -11.05
N SER A 235 9.02 -3.75 -9.82
CA SER A 235 9.89 -4.20 -8.73
C SER A 235 10.43 -5.61 -8.93
N ALA A 236 9.66 -6.51 -9.57
CA ALA A 236 10.05 -7.89 -9.81
C ALA A 236 11.01 -8.03 -11.00
N TRP A 237 10.74 -7.34 -12.11
CA TRP A 237 11.39 -7.64 -13.39
C TRP A 237 12.35 -6.56 -13.89
N LEU A 238 12.32 -5.34 -13.34
CA LEU A 238 13.19 -4.26 -13.81
C LEU A 238 14.68 -4.61 -13.76
N PRO A 239 15.22 -5.26 -12.70
CA PRO A 239 16.62 -5.65 -12.71
C PRO A 239 16.99 -6.58 -13.88
N GLU A 240 16.11 -7.50 -14.25
CA GLU A 240 16.36 -8.44 -15.34
C GLU A 240 16.25 -7.76 -16.72
N VAL A 241 15.29 -6.84 -16.87
CA VAL A 241 15.20 -5.97 -18.06
C VAL A 241 16.50 -5.20 -18.24
N LEU A 242 17.00 -4.55 -17.18
CA LEU A 242 18.24 -3.77 -17.24
C LEU A 242 19.48 -4.63 -17.48
N LYS A 243 19.53 -5.85 -16.91
CA LYS A 243 20.60 -6.81 -17.21
C LYS A 243 20.62 -7.22 -18.68
N SER A 244 19.45 -7.41 -19.29
CA SER A 244 19.35 -7.71 -20.73
C SER A 244 19.82 -6.54 -21.60
N GLN A 245 19.79 -5.31 -21.07
CA GLN A 245 20.31 -4.09 -21.70
C GLN A 245 21.82 -3.86 -21.41
N GLY A 246 22.50 -4.83 -20.80
CA GLY A 246 23.95 -4.82 -20.60
C GLY A 246 24.43 -4.28 -19.25
N LEU A 247 23.54 -3.95 -18.32
CA LEU A 247 23.95 -3.60 -16.95
C LEU A 247 24.34 -4.86 -16.17
N ASP A 248 25.33 -4.74 -15.28
CA ASP A 248 25.61 -5.82 -14.34
C ASP A 248 24.53 -5.91 -13.24
N ALA A 249 24.54 -7.02 -12.49
CA ALA A 249 23.54 -7.27 -11.45
C ALA A 249 23.54 -6.23 -10.33
N GLY A 250 24.72 -5.68 -9.97
CA GLY A 250 24.86 -4.65 -8.95
C GLY A 250 24.28 -3.31 -9.44
N GLN A 251 24.63 -2.91 -10.66
CA GLN A 251 24.11 -1.70 -11.30
C GLN A 251 22.58 -1.75 -11.46
N ALA A 252 22.04 -2.88 -11.93
CA ALA A 252 20.60 -3.08 -12.07
C ALA A 252 19.87 -2.98 -10.71
N GLY A 253 20.46 -3.53 -9.65
CA GLY A 253 19.96 -3.37 -8.27
C GLY A 253 19.99 -1.92 -7.77
N TRP A 254 21.04 -1.17 -8.09
CA TRP A 254 21.14 0.26 -7.79
C TRP A 254 20.09 1.09 -8.53
N MET A 255 19.79 0.76 -9.79
CA MET A 255 18.76 1.42 -10.57
C MET A 255 17.35 1.19 -9.99
N LEU A 256 17.05 -0.04 -9.56
CA LEU A 256 15.82 -0.32 -8.83
C LEU A 256 15.74 0.49 -7.51
N SER A 257 16.86 0.60 -6.79
CA SER A 257 16.94 1.40 -5.56
C SER A 257 16.71 2.89 -5.83
N LEU A 258 17.30 3.43 -6.90
CA LEU A 258 17.11 4.81 -7.34
C LEU A 258 15.63 5.10 -7.65
N LEU A 259 14.95 4.18 -8.35
CA LEU A 259 13.51 4.27 -8.61
C LEU A 259 12.71 4.35 -7.31
N GLN A 260 13.00 3.49 -6.33
CA GLN A 260 12.30 3.48 -5.04
C GLN A 260 12.58 4.76 -4.23
N ILE A 261 13.80 5.28 -4.25
CA ILE A 261 14.15 6.54 -3.57
C ILE A 261 13.41 7.71 -4.21
N ALA A 262 13.36 7.80 -5.54
CA ALA A 262 12.63 8.84 -6.27
C ALA A 262 11.11 8.78 -6.01
N GLN A 263 10.59 7.62 -5.61
CA GLN A 263 9.20 7.44 -5.20
C GLN A 263 8.85 8.20 -3.92
N LEU A 264 9.75 8.20 -2.93
CA LEU A 264 9.45 8.65 -1.56
C LEU A 264 8.92 10.09 -1.48
N PRO A 265 9.55 11.11 -2.08
CA PRO A 265 9.07 12.49 -1.97
C PRO A 265 7.65 12.66 -2.52
N MET A 266 7.36 11.98 -3.63
CA MET A 266 6.07 12.10 -4.30
C MET A 266 4.94 11.41 -3.54
N THR A 267 5.22 10.31 -2.82
CA THR A 267 4.22 9.69 -1.92
C THR A 267 3.77 10.63 -0.80
N PHE A 268 4.60 11.61 -0.43
CA PHE A 268 4.27 12.62 0.58
C PHE A 268 3.62 13.87 -0.01
N ILE A 269 4.21 14.42 -1.07
CA ILE A 269 3.82 15.71 -1.65
C ILE A 269 2.45 15.61 -2.32
N ILE A 270 2.18 14.53 -3.06
CA ILE A 270 0.98 14.45 -3.89
C ILE A 270 -0.32 14.38 -3.08
N PRO A 271 -0.44 13.62 -1.98
CA PRO A 271 -1.62 13.69 -1.13
C PRO A 271 -1.92 15.12 -0.60
N ILE A 272 -0.87 15.88 -0.26
CA ILE A 272 -1.00 17.27 0.23
C ILE A 272 -1.52 18.18 -0.87
N VAL A 273 -0.94 18.09 -2.08
CA VAL A 273 -1.35 18.87 -3.24
C VAL A 273 -2.77 18.49 -3.67
N ALA A 274 -3.04 17.19 -3.80
CA ALA A 274 -4.34 16.65 -4.19
C ALA A 274 -5.45 17.08 -3.23
N GLY A 275 -5.20 17.10 -1.92
CA GLY A 275 -6.17 17.55 -0.91
C GLY A 275 -6.51 19.04 -0.99
N LYS A 276 -5.67 19.87 -1.64
CA LYS A 276 -5.93 21.31 -1.83
C LYS A 276 -6.66 21.62 -3.13
N LEU A 277 -6.62 20.71 -4.11
CA LEU A 277 -7.29 20.89 -5.39
C LEU A 277 -8.74 20.41 -5.34
N LYS A 278 -9.62 21.07 -6.09
CA LYS A 278 -11.01 20.61 -6.26
C LYS A 278 -11.10 19.44 -7.24
N ASP A 279 -10.24 19.42 -8.25
CA ASP A 279 -10.20 18.39 -9.30
C ASP A 279 -8.77 17.83 -9.40
N GLN A 280 -8.64 16.50 -9.46
CA GLN A 280 -7.37 15.79 -9.43
C GLN A 280 -6.96 15.24 -10.81
N ARG A 281 -7.76 15.47 -11.86
CA ARG A 281 -7.48 14.99 -13.22
C ARG A 281 -6.16 15.50 -13.78
N LEU A 282 -5.78 16.75 -13.45
CA LEU A 282 -4.48 17.30 -13.88
C LEU A 282 -3.32 16.52 -13.27
N ILE A 283 -3.41 16.17 -11.97
CA ILE A 283 -2.38 15.32 -11.34
C ILE A 283 -2.33 13.97 -12.02
N VAL A 284 -3.49 13.35 -12.32
CA VAL A 284 -3.55 12.08 -13.06
C VAL A 284 -2.85 12.19 -14.42
N ALA A 285 -3.13 13.23 -15.19
CA ALA A 285 -2.52 13.45 -16.50
C ALA A 285 -0.98 13.57 -16.41
N ILE A 286 -0.48 14.34 -15.44
CA ILE A 286 0.96 14.48 -15.20
C ILE A 286 1.58 13.14 -14.79
N VAL A 287 0.95 12.41 -13.88
CA VAL A 287 1.43 11.10 -13.41
C VAL A 287 1.54 10.11 -14.56
N VAL A 288 0.53 10.04 -15.42
CA VAL A 288 0.55 9.12 -16.57
C VAL A 288 1.57 9.56 -17.61
N LEU A 289 1.70 10.86 -17.88
CA LEU A 289 2.74 11.37 -18.76
C LEU A 289 4.14 10.95 -18.28
N LEU A 290 4.40 11.06 -16.98
CA LEU A 290 5.65 10.61 -16.38
C LEU A 290 5.84 9.08 -16.52
N TYR A 291 4.80 8.27 -16.32
CA TYR A 291 4.91 6.82 -16.59
C TYR A 291 5.22 6.51 -18.06
N LEU A 292 4.57 7.21 -19.00
CA LEU A 292 4.81 7.02 -20.43
C LEU A 292 6.23 7.42 -20.82
N ILE A 293 6.74 8.53 -20.28
CA ILE A 293 8.14 8.95 -20.48
C ILE A 293 9.10 7.95 -19.83
N GLY A 294 8.83 7.51 -18.60
CA GLY A 294 9.68 6.59 -17.86
C GLY A 294 9.81 5.23 -18.54
N TYR A 295 8.68 4.55 -18.77
CA TYR A 295 8.70 3.25 -19.45
C TYR A 295 9.07 3.36 -20.94
N GLY A 296 8.69 4.44 -21.62
CA GLY A 296 9.11 4.70 -22.99
C GLY A 296 10.62 4.91 -23.10
N GLY A 297 11.23 5.60 -22.14
CA GLY A 297 12.68 5.75 -22.06
C GLY A 297 13.41 4.43 -21.81
N ILE A 298 12.87 3.56 -20.94
CA ILE A 298 13.40 2.20 -20.72
C ILE A 298 13.30 1.35 -22.00
N LEU A 299 12.23 1.54 -22.79
CA LEU A 299 12.01 0.80 -24.05
C LEU A 299 13.00 1.18 -25.15
N LEU A 300 13.44 2.43 -25.21
CA LEU A 300 14.31 2.97 -26.28
C LEU A 300 15.81 2.62 -26.12
N ASP A 301 16.16 1.81 -25.12
CA ASP A 301 17.51 1.25 -24.88
C ASP A 301 18.66 2.28 -24.93
N GLY A 302 18.55 3.32 -24.08
CA GLY A 302 19.58 4.36 -23.92
C GLY A 302 20.36 4.19 -22.62
N SER A 303 21.46 3.43 -22.65
CA SER A 303 22.26 3.05 -21.46
C SER A 303 22.71 4.24 -20.59
N SER A 304 22.98 5.41 -21.17
CA SER A 304 23.38 6.62 -20.44
C SER A 304 22.24 7.35 -19.72
N LEU A 305 20.99 7.14 -20.14
CA LEU A 305 19.80 7.81 -19.59
C LEU A 305 18.99 6.93 -18.62
N VAL A 306 19.42 5.68 -18.39
CA VAL A 306 18.74 4.76 -17.46
C VAL A 306 18.45 5.40 -16.09
N PRO A 307 19.39 6.12 -15.43
CA PRO A 307 19.09 6.76 -14.15
C PRO A 307 17.95 7.79 -14.22
N LEU A 308 17.87 8.55 -15.32
CA LEU A 308 16.80 9.52 -15.55
C LEU A 308 15.44 8.82 -15.64
N TRP A 309 15.38 7.70 -16.38
CA TRP A 309 14.15 6.91 -16.50
C TRP A 309 13.73 6.28 -15.18
N MET A 310 14.67 5.86 -14.34
CA MET A 310 14.39 5.37 -12.98
C MET A 310 13.76 6.47 -12.11
N ILE A 311 14.34 7.67 -12.15
CA ILE A 311 13.85 8.82 -11.38
C ILE A 311 12.44 9.22 -11.83
N ILE A 312 12.20 9.32 -13.14
CA ILE A 312 10.90 9.69 -13.69
C ILE A 312 9.83 8.64 -13.34
N THR A 313 10.15 7.35 -13.52
CA THR A 313 9.25 6.24 -13.19
C THR A 313 8.97 6.17 -11.69
N GLY A 314 9.98 6.43 -10.85
CA GLY A 314 9.84 6.51 -9.40
C GLY A 314 8.91 7.64 -8.97
N ILE A 315 9.09 8.85 -9.51
CA ILE A 315 8.22 10.00 -9.27
C ILE A 315 6.77 9.67 -9.64
N ALA A 316 6.53 9.08 -10.82
CA ALA A 316 5.21 8.64 -11.26
C ALA A 316 4.60 7.60 -10.31
N GLY A 317 5.41 6.62 -9.91
CA GLY A 317 5.11 5.62 -8.88
C GLY A 317 4.56 6.23 -7.61
N GLY A 318 5.32 7.14 -7.01
CA GLY A 318 5.00 7.69 -5.71
C GLY A 318 3.79 8.60 -5.76
N ALA A 319 3.68 9.36 -6.85
CA ALA A 319 2.56 10.22 -7.11
C ALA A 319 1.25 9.43 -7.30
N SER A 320 1.30 8.35 -8.09
CA SER A 320 0.13 7.49 -8.32
C SER A 320 -0.33 6.78 -7.05
N PHE A 321 0.59 6.25 -6.24
CA PHE A 321 0.27 5.60 -4.98
C PHE A 321 -0.37 6.58 -3.98
N GLY A 322 0.26 7.74 -3.78
CA GLY A 322 -0.28 8.78 -2.89
C GLY A 322 -1.66 9.27 -3.33
N LEU A 323 -1.87 9.43 -4.64
CA LEU A 323 -3.16 9.83 -5.19
C LEU A 323 -4.24 8.74 -5.00
N ALA A 324 -3.89 7.46 -5.18
CA ALA A 324 -4.80 6.34 -4.97
C ALA A 324 -5.31 6.30 -3.51
N MET A 325 -4.39 6.46 -2.54
CA MET A 325 -4.74 6.55 -1.12
C MET A 325 -5.66 7.75 -0.84
N MET A 326 -5.39 8.89 -1.48
CA MET A 326 -6.18 10.09 -1.31
C MET A 326 -7.62 9.92 -1.83
N PHE A 327 -7.82 9.18 -2.93
CA PHE A 327 -9.15 8.96 -3.49
C PHE A 327 -10.11 8.22 -2.54
N PHE A 328 -9.62 7.34 -1.66
CA PHE A 328 -10.47 6.69 -0.64
C PHE A 328 -11.19 7.70 0.26
N THR A 329 -10.53 8.82 0.52
CA THR A 329 -11.03 9.87 1.40
C THR A 329 -11.71 11.01 0.64
N LEU A 330 -11.26 11.37 -0.56
CA LEU A 330 -11.86 12.46 -1.35
C LEU A 330 -13.18 12.09 -2.01
N ARG A 331 -13.40 10.80 -2.31
CA ARG A 331 -14.59 10.33 -3.06
C ARG A 331 -15.71 9.81 -2.20
N THR A 332 -15.60 9.98 -0.89
CA THR A 332 -16.58 9.48 0.08
C THR A 332 -17.13 10.64 0.90
N HIS A 333 -18.27 10.48 1.55
CA HIS A 333 -18.79 11.47 2.50
C HIS A 333 -18.47 11.08 3.94
N THR A 334 -18.61 9.79 4.26
CA THR A 334 -18.45 9.28 5.61
C THR A 334 -17.15 8.45 5.77
N PRO A 335 -16.61 8.33 7.00
CA PRO A 335 -15.52 7.39 7.29
C PRO A 335 -15.85 5.94 6.92
N MET A 336 -17.11 5.52 7.12
CA MET A 336 -17.55 4.18 6.77
C MET A 336 -17.51 3.95 5.25
N GLU A 337 -17.99 4.90 4.44
CA GLU A 337 -17.84 4.83 2.98
C GLU A 337 -16.36 4.79 2.55
N ALA A 338 -15.47 5.50 3.26
CA ALA A 338 -14.02 5.44 3.00
C ALA A 338 -13.45 4.05 3.26
N ALA A 339 -13.87 3.40 4.36
CA ALA A 339 -13.51 2.01 4.64
C ALA A 339 -14.08 1.05 3.58
N GLU A 340 -15.34 1.21 3.18
CA GLU A 340 -15.97 0.37 2.16
C GLU A 340 -15.31 0.53 0.78
N LEU A 341 -15.02 1.76 0.35
CA LEU A 341 -14.31 2.04 -0.89
C LEU A 341 -12.88 1.50 -0.86
N SER A 342 -12.15 1.71 0.25
CA SER A 342 -10.81 1.17 0.45
C SER A 342 -10.83 -0.37 0.41
N GLY A 343 -11.80 -1.00 1.07
CA GLY A 343 -11.99 -2.45 1.08
C GLY A 343 -12.26 -3.03 -0.32
N MET A 344 -13.16 -2.41 -1.09
CA MET A 344 -13.42 -2.79 -2.48
C MET A 344 -12.17 -2.62 -3.35
N ALA A 345 -11.54 -1.44 -3.27
CA ALA A 345 -10.40 -1.10 -4.11
C ALA A 345 -9.19 -2.00 -3.85
N GLN A 346 -8.88 -2.27 -2.59
CA GLN A 346 -7.78 -3.16 -2.23
C GLN A 346 -8.08 -4.61 -2.59
N SER A 347 -9.31 -5.07 -2.41
CA SER A 347 -9.70 -6.44 -2.74
C SER A 347 -9.46 -6.74 -4.23
N VAL A 348 -10.13 -5.99 -5.10
CA VAL A 348 -10.03 -6.17 -6.55
C VAL A 348 -8.67 -5.70 -7.06
N GLY A 349 -8.14 -4.61 -6.51
CA GLY A 349 -6.90 -4.00 -6.96
C GLY A 349 -5.67 -4.88 -6.72
N TYR A 350 -5.56 -5.56 -5.58
CA TYR A 350 -4.44 -6.48 -5.34
C TYR A 350 -4.54 -7.78 -6.13
N LEU A 351 -5.75 -8.28 -6.41
CA LEU A 351 -5.93 -9.38 -7.37
C LEU A 351 -5.45 -8.98 -8.76
N LEU A 352 -5.83 -7.78 -9.22
CA LEU A 352 -5.36 -7.25 -10.49
C LEU A 352 -3.84 -7.06 -10.50
N ALA A 353 -3.27 -6.57 -9.41
CA ALA A 353 -1.83 -6.35 -9.29
C ALA A 353 -1.01 -7.63 -9.36
N ALA A 354 -1.53 -8.75 -8.81
CA ALA A 354 -0.87 -10.05 -8.85
C ALA A 354 -0.71 -10.62 -10.27
N ILE A 355 -1.57 -10.21 -11.20
CA ILE A 355 -1.51 -10.64 -12.61
C ILE A 355 -0.30 -10.03 -13.33
N GLY A 356 0.13 -8.82 -12.93
CA GLY A 356 1.17 -8.06 -13.63
C GLY A 356 2.49 -8.80 -13.80
N PRO A 357 3.17 -9.21 -12.71
CA PRO A 357 4.46 -9.90 -12.81
C PRO A 357 4.37 -11.20 -13.62
N VAL A 358 3.27 -11.96 -13.48
CA VAL A 358 3.08 -13.21 -14.22
C VAL A 358 2.92 -12.94 -15.71
N LEU A 359 2.02 -12.03 -16.08
CA LEU A 359 1.81 -11.64 -17.48
C LEU A 359 3.08 -11.09 -18.11
N PHE A 360 3.82 -10.25 -17.40
CA PHE A 360 5.05 -9.62 -17.87
C PHE A 360 6.16 -10.64 -18.12
N GLY A 361 6.35 -11.61 -17.22
CA GLY A 361 7.30 -12.71 -17.39
C GLY A 361 6.91 -13.67 -18.52
N THR A 362 5.64 -14.11 -18.56
CA THR A 362 5.16 -15.01 -19.63
C THR A 362 5.29 -14.39 -21.02
N LEU A 363 5.06 -13.08 -21.17
CA LEU A 363 5.28 -12.40 -22.45
C LEU A 363 6.76 -12.42 -22.84
N HIS A 364 7.67 -12.28 -21.89
CA HIS A 364 9.09 -12.41 -22.14
C HIS A 364 9.44 -13.83 -22.60
N ASP A 365 8.96 -14.85 -21.88
CA ASP A 365 9.22 -16.27 -22.21
C ASP A 365 8.72 -16.65 -23.61
N LEU A 366 7.57 -16.10 -24.03
CA LEU A 366 6.98 -16.37 -25.34
C LEU A 366 7.65 -15.59 -26.49
N THR A 367 8.15 -14.39 -26.23
CA THR A 367 8.71 -13.50 -27.27
C THR A 367 10.23 -13.47 -27.29
N ASN A 368 10.90 -14.02 -26.26
CA ASN A 368 12.32 -13.89 -25.97
C ASN A 368 12.83 -12.43 -25.97
N SER A 369 11.94 -11.47 -25.67
CA SER A 369 12.24 -10.04 -25.68
C SER A 369 11.45 -9.33 -24.59
N TRP A 370 12.02 -8.27 -24.02
CA TRP A 370 11.32 -7.43 -23.04
C TRP A 370 10.42 -6.37 -23.68
N THR A 371 10.53 -6.14 -24.98
CA THR A 371 9.79 -5.10 -25.71
C THR A 371 8.28 -5.25 -25.55
N ALA A 372 7.74 -6.46 -25.77
CA ALA A 372 6.31 -6.73 -25.62
C ALA A 372 5.82 -6.48 -24.18
N SER A 373 6.61 -6.93 -23.19
CA SER A 373 6.31 -6.76 -21.77
C SER A 373 6.31 -5.27 -21.37
N LEU A 374 7.29 -4.49 -21.84
CA LEU A 374 7.36 -3.04 -21.60
C LEU A 374 6.22 -2.27 -22.29
N ILE A 375 5.79 -2.68 -23.49
CA ILE A 375 4.61 -2.12 -24.16
C ILE A 375 3.35 -2.34 -23.31
N VAL A 376 3.22 -3.49 -22.64
CA VAL A 376 2.10 -3.71 -21.72
C VAL A 376 2.10 -2.71 -20.56
N LEU A 377 3.25 -2.33 -20.00
CA LEU A 377 3.31 -1.30 -18.96
C LEU A 377 2.87 0.08 -19.48
N LEU A 378 3.20 0.41 -20.74
CA LEU A 378 2.72 1.63 -21.40
C LEU A 378 1.20 1.60 -21.58
N ILE A 379 0.63 0.47 -22.03
CA ILE A 379 -0.82 0.28 -22.16
C ILE A 379 -1.50 0.41 -20.79
N VAL A 380 -0.97 -0.25 -19.76
CA VAL A 380 -1.48 -0.15 -18.39
C VAL A 380 -1.45 1.29 -17.89
N SER A 381 -0.38 2.03 -18.18
CA SER A 381 -0.26 3.46 -17.84
C SER A 381 -1.35 4.30 -18.51
N PHE A 382 -1.71 3.98 -19.76
CA PHE A 382 -2.84 4.62 -20.44
C PHE A 382 -4.19 4.24 -19.82
N ILE A 383 -4.39 2.99 -19.38
CA ILE A 383 -5.63 2.59 -18.69
C ILE A 383 -5.72 3.26 -17.29
N ILE A 384 -4.58 3.52 -16.63
CA ILE A 384 -4.51 4.36 -15.43
C ILE A 384 -5.02 5.77 -15.72
N PHE A 385 -4.72 6.34 -16.90
CA PHE A 385 -5.29 7.64 -17.29
C PHE A 385 -6.81 7.56 -17.36
N LEU A 386 -7.37 6.59 -18.08
CA LEU A 386 -8.82 6.46 -18.23
C LEU A 386 -9.54 6.29 -16.88
N SER A 387 -9.05 5.38 -16.05
CA SER A 387 -9.59 5.14 -14.71
C SER A 387 -9.38 6.33 -13.77
N GLY A 388 -8.20 6.96 -13.82
CA GLY A 388 -7.82 8.12 -13.04
C GLY A 388 -8.60 9.38 -13.43
N MET A 389 -8.94 9.59 -14.70
CA MET A 389 -9.78 10.71 -15.12
C MET A 389 -11.19 10.62 -14.54
N LYS A 390 -11.68 9.39 -14.34
CA LYS A 390 -12.95 9.10 -13.68
C LYS A 390 -12.84 9.20 -12.16
N ALA A 391 -11.75 8.70 -11.56
CA ALA A 391 -11.48 8.82 -10.14
C ALA A 391 -11.14 10.26 -9.71
N GLY A 392 -10.61 11.07 -10.62
CA GLY A 392 -10.13 12.44 -10.38
C GLY A 392 -11.25 13.49 -10.37
N LYS A 393 -12.46 13.14 -10.81
CA LYS A 393 -13.62 14.04 -10.81
C LYS A 393 -13.97 14.48 -9.40
N ASN A 394 -14.40 15.73 -9.23
CA ASN A 394 -14.97 16.22 -7.97
C ASN A 394 -16.39 15.68 -7.71
N GLU A 395 -16.50 14.35 -7.65
CA GLU A 395 -17.74 13.61 -7.44
C GLU A 395 -17.54 12.59 -6.30
N TYR A 396 -18.64 12.12 -5.74
CA TYR A 396 -18.65 11.16 -4.63
C TYR A 396 -19.22 9.82 -5.11
N VAL A 397 -18.76 8.72 -4.50
CA VAL A 397 -19.16 7.35 -4.89
C VAL A 397 -20.65 7.09 -4.70
N GLN A 398 -21.28 7.77 -3.75
CA GLN A 398 -22.73 7.81 -3.55
C GLN A 398 -23.18 9.25 -3.82
N GLY A 399 -24.32 9.41 -4.52
CA GLY A 399 -24.80 10.70 -5.04
C GLY A 399 -24.87 11.81 -3.99
N LYS A 400 -24.97 13.08 -4.45
CA LYS A 400 -24.92 14.29 -3.62
C LYS A 400 -25.75 14.12 -2.33
N ARG A 401 -25.11 14.30 -1.17
CA ARG A 401 -25.80 14.65 0.08
C ARG A 401 -26.65 15.89 -0.23
N TYR A 402 -27.98 15.73 -0.19
CA TYR A 402 -28.86 16.89 -0.13
C TYR A 402 -28.50 17.65 1.16
N ASN A 403 -28.15 18.92 1.01
CA ASN A 403 -27.99 19.84 2.14
C ASN A 403 -29.30 19.96 2.91
#